data_AF-A0AAV1LQI2-F1
#
_entry.id   AF-A0AAV1LQI2-F1
#
_cell.length_a   1.000
_cell.length_b   1.000
_cell.length_c   1.000
_cell.angle_alpha   90.00
_cell.angle_beta   90.00
_cell.angle_gamma   90.00
#
_symmetry.space_group_name_H-M   'P 1'
#
loop_
_entity.id
_entity.type
_entity.pdbx_description
1 polymer ?
#
loop_
_entity_poly.entity_id
_entity_poly.type
_entity_poly.pdbx_seq_one_letter_code
_entity_poly.pdbx_strand_id
1 'polypeptide(L)'
;MKLSRSLSLTLTAMASATSEQNKPFYDVNDAEALFDKFVKEHNKQYKDDADREVHYQAFIKSLHRINELNAKQSSATYGINKFADYTEEESRQMRGMARPSK
;
A
#
# COMPACT_ATOMS: atom_id res chain seq x y z
N MET A 1 40.85 37.93 34.34
CA MET A 1 41.32 36.54 34.53
C MET A 1 40.38 35.81 35.49
N LYS A 2 39.60 34.85 34.98
CA LYS A 2 39.09 33.64 35.67
C LYS A 2 38.27 32.86 34.64
N LEU A 3 38.94 31.89 34.02
CA LEU A 3 38.29 30.83 33.25
C LEU A 3 37.50 29.95 34.22
N SER A 4 36.29 29.54 33.82
CA SER A 4 35.71 28.29 34.28
C SER A 4 35.17 27.55 33.08
N ARG A 5 35.79 26.40 32.80
CA ARG A 5 35.34 25.42 31.81
C ARG A 5 34.20 24.63 32.45
N SER A 6 33.06 24.54 31.78
CA SER A 6 32.16 23.41 32.00
C SER A 6 31.74 22.84 30.66
N LEU A 7 32.29 21.66 30.40
CA LEU A 7 31.94 20.75 29.33
C LEU A 7 30.62 20.07 29.75
N SER A 8 29.55 20.25 29.00
CA SER A 8 28.36 19.40 29.15
C SER A 8 27.89 18.97 27.76
N LEU A 9 28.49 17.87 27.34
CA LEU A 9 28.06 17.03 26.24
C LEU A 9 26.95 16.13 26.78
N THR A 10 25.69 16.44 26.49
CA THR A 10 24.61 15.46 26.63
C THR A 10 23.98 15.26 25.27
N LEU A 11 24.63 14.38 24.51
CA LEU A 11 24.03 13.71 23.36
C LEU A 11 23.07 12.67 23.91
N THR A 12 21.77 12.92 23.80
CA THR A 12 20.77 11.84 23.89
C THR A 12 19.77 12.05 22.76
N ALA A 13 20.21 11.74 21.54
CA ALA A 13 19.29 11.46 20.46
C ALA A 13 18.70 10.06 20.74
N MET A 14 17.61 10.01 21.50
CA MET A 14 16.75 8.83 21.50
C MET A 14 16.17 8.72 20.10
N ALA A 15 16.68 7.77 19.32
CA ALA A 15 16.05 7.36 18.07
C ALA A 15 14.66 6.81 18.40
N SER A 16 13.62 7.60 18.18
CA SER A 16 12.27 7.09 17.94
C SER A 16 12.03 7.19 16.44
N ALA A 17 12.26 6.09 15.74
CA ALA A 17 11.82 5.93 14.37
C ALA A 17 10.29 6.01 14.34
N THR A 18 9.73 7.19 14.09
CA THR A 18 8.31 7.34 13.81
C THR A 18 8.05 6.93 12.35
N SER A 19 8.22 5.65 12.03
CA SER A 19 7.68 5.08 10.78
C SER A 19 6.18 4.79 10.87
N GLU A 20 5.54 5.14 12.00
CA GLU A 20 4.12 4.89 12.24
C GLU A 20 3.17 5.98 11.72
N GLN A 21 3.66 7.18 11.40
CA GLN A 21 2.75 8.29 11.19
C GLN A 21 2.53 8.57 9.70
N ASN A 22 1.35 8.14 9.25
CA ASN A 22 0.66 8.41 7.98
C ASN A 22 0.75 7.32 6.89
N LYS A 23 0.36 6.09 7.22
CA LYS A 23 0.01 5.10 6.18
C LYS A 23 -1.26 5.53 5.45
N PRO A 24 -1.36 5.35 4.13
CA PRO A 24 -2.54 5.75 3.39
C PRO A 24 -3.74 4.91 3.84
N PHE A 25 -4.87 5.59 4.00
CA PHE A 25 -6.18 5.00 4.15
C PHE A 25 -7.02 5.46 2.96
N TYR A 26 -7.65 4.52 2.27
CA TYR A 26 -8.51 4.79 1.13
C TYR A 26 -9.97 4.67 1.56
N ASP A 27 -10.76 5.73 1.43
CA ASP A 27 -12.20 5.62 1.62
C ASP A 27 -12.81 4.78 0.48
N VAL A 28 -13.52 3.72 0.84
CA VAL A 28 -14.15 2.83 -0.14
C VAL A 28 -15.37 3.49 -0.80
N ASN A 29 -15.96 4.51 -0.16
CA ASN A 29 -17.00 5.32 -0.79
C ASN A 29 -16.47 6.16 -1.96
N ASP A 30 -15.16 6.43 -1.98
CA ASP A 30 -14.47 7.13 -3.08
C ASP A 30 -13.91 6.15 -4.14
N ALA A 31 -14.27 4.87 -4.08
CA ALA A 31 -13.67 3.82 -4.92
C ALA A 31 -13.77 4.12 -6.42
N GLU A 32 -14.86 4.71 -6.90
CA GLU A 32 -15.04 5.02 -8.32
C GLU A 32 -14.04 6.09 -8.79
N ALA A 33 -13.90 7.18 -8.03
CA ALA A 33 -12.93 8.23 -8.33
C ALA A 33 -11.48 7.72 -8.23
N LEU A 34 -11.20 6.86 -7.23
CA LEU A 34 -9.90 6.21 -7.07
C LEU A 34 -9.59 5.26 -8.22
N PHE A 35 -10.58 4.51 -8.70
CA PHE A 35 -10.44 3.58 -9.81
C PHE A 35 -10.20 4.32 -11.13
N ASP A 36 -10.95 5.38 -11.41
CA ASP A 36 -10.75 6.20 -12.61
C ASP A 36 -9.35 6.84 -12.65
N LYS A 37 -8.84 7.27 -11.49
CA LYS A 37 -7.45 7.74 -11.36
C LYS A 37 -6.46 6.60 -11.62
N PHE A 38 -6.66 5.45 -10.99
CA PHE A 38 -5.83 4.26 -11.15
C PHE A 38 -5.74 3.80 -12.62
N VAL A 39 -6.88 3.76 -13.33
CA VAL A 39 -6.96 3.38 -14.74
C VAL A 39 -6.09 4.29 -15.60
N LYS A 40 -6.15 5.60 -15.35
CA LYS A 40 -5.33 6.60 -16.06
C LYS A 40 -3.85 6.47 -15.72
N GLU A 41 -3.50 6.43 -14.44
CA GLU A 41 -2.11 6.39 -13.96
C GLU A 41 -1.36 5.12 -14.42
N HIS A 42 -2.06 3.99 -14.50
CA HIS A 42 -1.48 2.71 -14.90
C HIS A 42 -1.80 2.30 -16.34
N ASN A 43 -2.40 3.19 -17.13
CA ASN A 43 -2.78 2.97 -18.54
C ASN A 43 -3.56 1.65 -18.73
N LYS A 44 -4.53 1.41 -17.85
CA LYS A 44 -5.34 0.18 -17.90
C LYS A 44 -6.29 0.23 -19.09
N GLN A 45 -6.42 -0.92 -19.75
CA GLN A 45 -7.33 -1.13 -20.86
C GLN A 45 -8.11 -2.40 -20.57
N TYR A 46 -9.42 -2.32 -20.68
CA TYR A 46 -10.34 -3.43 -20.45
C TYR A 46 -11.01 -3.77 -21.78
N LYS A 47 -11.35 -5.05 -21.96
CA LYS A 47 -11.92 -5.57 -23.19
C LYS A 47 -13.31 -4.99 -23.48
N ASP A 48 -14.12 -4.86 -22.44
CA ASP A 48 -15.48 -4.37 -22.48
C ASP A 48 -15.91 -3.88 -21.08
N ASP A 49 -17.15 -3.40 -20.96
CA ASP A 49 -17.69 -2.89 -19.70
C ASP A 49 -17.80 -3.97 -18.62
N ALA A 50 -18.06 -5.24 -19.01
CA ALA A 50 -18.13 -6.35 -18.07
C ALA A 50 -16.76 -6.68 -17.49
N ASP A 51 -15.72 -6.66 -18.33
CA ASP A 51 -14.32 -6.80 -17.91
C ASP A 51 -13.90 -5.67 -16.97
N ARG A 52 -14.23 -4.41 -17.33
CA ARG A 52 -13.98 -3.25 -16.46
C ARG A 52 -14.66 -3.40 -15.10
N GLU A 53 -15.90 -3.88 -15.06
CA GLU A 53 -16.64 -4.08 -13.81
C GLU A 53 -16.00 -5.16 -12.93
N VAL A 54 -15.55 -6.29 -13.51
CA VAL A 54 -14.83 -7.33 -12.76
C VAL A 54 -13.56 -6.78 -12.11
N HIS A 55 -12.80 -5.98 -12.87
CA HIS A 55 -11.59 -5.32 -12.36
C HIS A 55 -11.87 -4.23 -11.33
N TYR A 56 -12.99 -3.50 -11.46
CA TYR A 56 -13.44 -2.53 -10.47
C TYR A 56 -13.77 -3.20 -9.13
N GLN A 57 -14.48 -4.32 -9.16
CA GLN A 57 -14.77 -5.11 -7.95
C GLN A 57 -13.49 -5.66 -7.31
N ALA A 58 -12.52 -6.12 -8.11
CA ALA A 58 -11.21 -6.52 -7.62
C ALA A 58 -10.45 -5.35 -6.97
N PHE A 59 -10.54 -4.15 -7.56
CA PHE A 59 -9.95 -2.94 -7.01
C PHE A 59 -10.53 -2.56 -5.64
N ILE A 60 -11.86 -2.62 -5.46
CA ILE A 60 -12.51 -2.41 -4.16
C ILE A 60 -11.97 -3.39 -3.10
N LYS A 61 -11.85 -4.68 -3.44
CA LYS A 61 -11.27 -5.69 -2.55
C LYS A 61 -9.82 -5.32 -2.15
N SER A 62 -9.03 -4.81 -3.10
CA SER A 62 -7.68 -4.32 -2.82
C SER A 62 -7.66 -3.13 -1.87
N LEU A 63 -8.57 -2.16 -1.99
CA LEU A 63 -8.67 -1.03 -1.06
C LEU A 63 -8.90 -1.52 0.37
N HIS A 64 -9.87 -2.42 0.57
CA HIS A 64 -10.11 -3.05 1.87
C HIS A 64 -8.87 -3.74 2.42
N ARG A 65 -8.18 -4.51 1.57
CA ARG A 65 -6.99 -5.25 1.98
C ARG A 65 -5.83 -4.33 2.36
N ILE A 66 -5.60 -3.27 1.59
CA ILE A 66 -4.57 -2.28 1.87
C ILE A 66 -4.85 -1.59 3.21
N ASN A 67 -6.09 -1.13 3.42
CA ASN A 67 -6.49 -0.49 4.67
C ASN A 67 -6.33 -1.43 5.87
N GLU A 68 -6.76 -2.67 5.74
CA GLU A 68 -6.61 -3.70 6.78
C GLU A 68 -5.13 -3.94 7.12
N LEU A 69 -4.29 -4.12 6.11
CA LEU A 69 -2.86 -4.37 6.30
C LEU A 69 -2.15 -3.17 6.93
N ASN A 70 -2.44 -1.96 6.46
CA ASN A 70 -1.88 -0.73 7.03
C ASN A 70 -2.33 -0.50 8.47
N ALA A 71 -3.55 -0.89 8.84
CA ALA A 71 -4.04 -0.80 10.21
C ALA A 71 -3.44 -1.85 11.15
N LYS A 72 -3.14 -3.06 10.65
CA LYS A 72 -2.70 -4.19 11.49
C LYS A 72 -1.18 -4.38 11.55
N GLN A 73 -0.46 -4.02 10.50
CA GLN A 73 0.96 -4.31 10.39
C GLN A 73 1.77 -3.03 10.53
N SER A 74 2.83 -3.03 11.35
CA SER A 74 3.73 -1.89 11.51
C SER A 74 4.91 -1.91 10.55
N SER A 75 5.35 -3.09 10.11
CA SER A 75 6.60 -3.31 9.37
C SER A 75 6.60 -2.89 7.89
N ALA A 76 5.43 -2.64 7.30
CA ALA A 76 5.30 -2.26 5.91
C ALA A 76 4.15 -1.26 5.69
N THR A 77 4.25 -0.49 4.62
CA THR A 77 3.17 0.37 4.13
C THR A 77 2.70 -0.17 2.79
N TYR A 78 1.40 -0.38 2.68
CA TYR A 78 0.70 -0.87 1.51
C TYR A 78 0.00 0.31 0.81
N GLY A 79 -0.12 0.25 -0.51
CA GLY A 79 -0.73 1.29 -1.31
C GLY A 79 -1.24 0.75 -2.64
N ILE A 80 -2.08 1.55 -3.31
CA ILE A 80 -2.52 1.30 -4.68
C ILE A 80 -1.27 1.24 -5.58
N ASN A 81 -1.18 0.17 -6.37
CA ASN A 81 -0.11 -0.05 -7.34
C ASN A 81 -0.71 -0.68 -8.61
N LYS A 82 0.10 -0.92 -9.64
CA LYS A 82 -0.35 -1.44 -10.95
C LYS A 82 -1.11 -2.78 -10.93
N PHE A 83 -1.09 -3.51 -9.81
CA PHE A 83 -1.78 -4.77 -9.61
C PHE A 83 -3.03 -4.66 -8.73
N ALA A 84 -3.45 -3.44 -8.36
CA ALA A 84 -4.56 -3.21 -7.44
C ALA A 84 -5.90 -3.71 -7.99
N ASP A 85 -6.06 -3.86 -9.30
CA ASP A 85 -7.27 -4.39 -9.96
C ASP A 85 -7.18 -5.89 -10.30
N TYR A 86 -6.15 -6.61 -9.86
CA TYR A 86 -6.00 -8.02 -10.21
C TYR A 86 -7.09 -8.87 -9.57
N THR A 87 -7.76 -9.67 -10.40
CA THR A 87 -8.64 -10.75 -9.96
C THR A 87 -7.86 -11.82 -9.19
N GLU A 88 -8.59 -12.72 -8.52
CA GLU A 88 -7.98 -13.83 -7.79
C GLU A 88 -7.27 -14.80 -8.74
N GLU A 89 -7.81 -14.99 -9.95
CA GLU A 89 -7.25 -15.75 -11.06
C GLU A 89 -5.90 -15.15 -11.50
N GLU A 90 -5.87 -13.86 -11.83
CA GLU A 90 -4.64 -13.18 -12.27
C GLU A 90 -3.58 -13.15 -11.17
N SER A 91 -4.00 -12.89 -9.94
CA SER A 91 -3.12 -12.94 -8.76
C SER A 91 -2.51 -14.33 -8.55
N ARG A 92 -3.24 -15.41 -8.87
CA ARG A 92 -2.72 -16.78 -8.84
C ARG A 92 -1.68 -17.03 -9.93
N GLN A 93 -1.93 -16.57 -11.14
CA GLN A 93 -1.04 -16.76 -12.28
C GLN A 93 0.32 -16.07 -12.10
N MET A 94 0.39 -14.98 -11.33
CA MET A 94 1.64 -14.32 -10.97
C MET A 94 2.56 -15.14 -10.06
N ARG A 95 2.03 -16.16 -9.37
CA ARG A 95 2.82 -16.96 -8.42
C ARG A 95 3.50 -18.10 -9.17
N GLY A 96 4.73 -17.85 -9.63
CA GLY A 96 5.53 -18.79 -10.43
C GLY A 96 5.91 -20.13 -9.76
N MET A 97 5.61 -20.35 -8.47
CA MET A 97 5.82 -21.65 -7.81
C MET A 97 4.51 -22.41 -7.66
N ALA A 98 4.24 -23.32 -8.60
CA ALA A 98 3.31 -24.42 -8.37
C ALA A 98 4.05 -25.53 -7.61
N ARG A 99 3.57 -25.92 -6.42
CA ARG A 99 4.10 -27.12 -5.75
C ARG A 99 3.76 -28.32 -6.64
N PRO A 100 4.73 -29.19 -7.00
CA PRO A 100 4.42 -30.39 -7.76
C PRO A 100 3.46 -31.26 -6.96
N SER A 101 2.37 -31.70 -7.60
CA SER A 101 1.49 -32.74 -7.07
C SER A 101 2.28 -34.03 -6.94
N LYS A 102 2.29 -34.63 -5.74
CA LYS A 102 2.80 -35.99 -5.53
C LYS A 102 1.88 -37.03 -6.14
#